data_AF-A0A401IVE8-F1
#
_entry.id   AF-A0A401IVE8-F1
#
_cell.length_a   1.000
_cell.length_b   1.000
_cell.length_c   1.000
_cell.angle_alpha   90.00
_cell.angle_beta   90.00
_cell.angle_gamma   90.00
#
_symmetry.space_group_name_H-M   'P 1'
#
loop_
_entity.id
_entity.type
_entity.pdbx_description
1 polymer ?
#
loop_
_entity_poly.entity_id
_entity_poly.type
_entity_poly.pdbx_seq_one_letter_code
_entity_poly.pdbx_strand_id
1 'polypeptide(L)' 'MFGKKKIQLKQEFDELLLKDIDQAFAAWNTAKHNQENIYEADEELAAKTKAAKAQYELLFREARLRRVKGHLQASIISR' A
#
# COMPACT_ATOMS: atom_id res chain seq x y z
N MET A 1 12.61 -32.18 3.82
CA MET A 1 11.30 -31.54 4.08
C MET A 1 11.36 -30.02 4.40
N PHE A 2 12.53 -29.37 4.46
CA PHE A 2 12.65 -27.97 4.89
C PHE A 2 12.39 -26.91 3.80
N GLY A 3 12.65 -27.22 2.52
CA GLY A 3 12.45 -26.28 1.42
C GLY A 3 10.98 -25.95 1.12
N LYS A 4 10.06 -26.90 1.34
CA LYS A 4 8.62 -26.70 1.09
C LYS A 4 8.02 -25.65 2.03
N LYS A 5 8.35 -25.71 3.32
CA LYS A 5 7.92 -24.71 4.33
C LYS A 5 8.42 -23.30 4.02
N LYS A 6 9.66 -23.18 3.52
CA LYS A 6 10.24 -21.89 3.12
C LYS A 6 9.52 -21.26 1.92
N ILE A 7 9.12 -22.08 0.95
CA ILE A 7 8.35 -21.63 -0.22
C ILE A 7 6.95 -21.16 0.21
N GLN A 8 6.28 -21.92 1.08
CA GLN A 8 4.96 -21.57 1.64
C GLN A 8 5.02 -20.24 2.40
N LEU A 9 5.96 -20.08 3.33
CA LEU A 9 6.10 -18.85 4.11
C LEU A 9 6.34 -17.62 3.23
N LYS A 10 7.12 -17.78 2.15
CA LYS A 10 7.34 -16.71 1.18
C LYS A 10 6.02 -16.33 0.50
N GLN A 11 5.26 -17.31 0.04
CA GLN A 11 3.98 -17.09 -0.65
C GLN A 11 2.97 -16.40 0.27
N GLU A 12 2.80 -16.89 1.50
CA GLU A 12 1.91 -16.31 2.51
C GLU A 12 2.29 -14.85 2.81
N PHE A 13 3.58 -14.56 2.96
CA PHE A 13 4.05 -13.20 3.18
C PHE A 13 3.74 -12.30 1.97
N ASP A 14 4.04 -12.77 0.77
CA ASP A 14 3.81 -12.02 -0.47
C ASP A 14 2.31 -11.70 -0.65
N GLU A 15 1.42 -12.65 -0.31
CA GLU A 15 -0.04 -12.44 -0.32
C GLU A 15 -0.51 -11.41 0.71
N LEU A 16 0.00 -11.50 1.95
CA LEU A 16 -0.31 -10.52 2.99
C LEU A 16 0.19 -9.12 2.61
N LEU A 17 1.39 -9.02 2.04
CA LEU A 17 1.94 -7.74 1.60
C LEU A 17 1.07 -7.10 0.51
N LEU A 18 0.55 -7.88 -0.44
CA LEU A 18 -0.37 -7.36 -1.46
C LEU A 18 -1.66 -6.82 -0.82
N LYS A 19 -2.24 -7.56 0.13
CA LYS A 19 -3.43 -7.13 0.87
C LYS A 19 -3.20 -5.83 1.64
N ASP A 20 -2.05 -5.71 2.31
CA ASP A 20 -1.69 -4.51 3.07
C ASP A 20 -1.50 -3.29 2.15
N ILE A 21 -0.95 -3.50 0.95
CA ILE A 21 -0.83 -2.44 -0.07
C ILE A 21 -2.21 -1.95 -0.52
N ASP A 22 -3.14 -2.86 -0.82
CA ASP A 22 -4.50 -2.49 -1.23
C ASP A 22 -5.22 -1.69 -0.13
N GLN A 23 -5.06 -2.11 1.14
CA GLN A 23 -5.61 -1.38 2.28
C GLN A 23 -5.00 0.01 2.45
N ALA A 24 -3.66 0.11 2.36
CA ALA A 24 -2.97 1.39 2.46
C ALA A 24 -3.36 2.35 1.32
N PHE A 25 -3.53 1.83 0.10
CA PHE A 25 -4.01 2.60 -1.04
C PHE A 25 -5.44 3.12 -0.83
N ALA A 26 -6.35 2.26 -0.37
CA ALA A 26 -7.72 2.67 -0.05
C ALA A 26 -7.74 3.76 1.02
N ALA A 27 -6.97 3.60 2.10
CA ALA A 27 -6.86 4.58 3.17
C ALA A 27 -6.32 5.93 2.67
N TRP A 28 -5.28 5.90 1.82
CA TRP A 28 -4.74 7.12 1.22
C TRP A 28 -5.77 7.82 0.32
N ASN A 29 -6.51 7.08 -0.52
CA ASN A 29 -7.56 7.67 -1.35
C ASN A 29 -8.67 8.30 -0.52
N THR A 30 -9.11 7.65 0.56
CA THR A 30 -10.09 8.22 1.49
C THR A 30 -9.57 9.50 2.14
N ALA A 31 -8.32 9.51 2.64
CA ALA A 31 -7.72 10.69 3.24
C ALA A 31 -7.60 11.85 2.24
N LYS A 32 -7.19 11.55 1.00
CA LYS A 32 -7.10 12.52 -0.10
C LYS A 32 -8.46 13.12 -0.43
N HIS A 33 -9.49 12.29 -0.59
CA HIS A 33 -10.85 12.73 -0.87
C HIS A 33 -11.42 13.59 0.28
N ASN A 34 -11.13 13.23 1.53
CA ASN A 34 -11.55 14.02 2.69
C ASN A 34 -10.87 15.41 2.70
N GLN A 35 -9.57 15.45 2.38
CA GLN A 35 -8.82 16.70 2.28
C GLN A 35 -9.35 17.61 1.16
N GLU A 36 -9.74 17.05 0.00
CA GLU A 36 -10.26 17.82 -1.14
C GLU A 36 -11.66 18.40 -0.88
N ASN A 37 -12.46 17.76 -0.03
CA ASN A 37 -13.83 18.20 0.29
C ASN A 37 -13.92 19.24 1.41
N ILE A 38 -12.82 19.50 2.13
CA ILE A 38 -12.80 20.43 3.27
C ILE A 38 -12.20 21.76 2.80
N TYR A 39 -12.98 22.83 2.94
CA TYR A 39 -12.69 24.18 2.41
C TYR A 39 -11.64 24.95 3.25
N GLU A 40 -11.41 24.56 4.51
CA GLU A 40 -10.41 25.18 5.39
C GLU A 40 -9.08 24.40 5.39
N ALA A 41 -7.98 25.14 5.56
CA ALA A 41 -6.64 24.58 5.65
C ALA A 41 -6.46 23.81 6.97
N ASP A 42 -6.88 22.55 6.99
CA ASP A 42 -6.67 21.65 8.11
C ASP A 42 -5.30 20.95 7.97
N GLU A 43 -4.32 21.47 8.72
CA GLU A 43 -2.97 20.90 8.81
C GLU A 43 -2.97 19.44 9.31
N GLU A 44 -3.93 19.07 10.18
CA GLU A 44 -4.06 17.71 10.69
C GLU A 44 -4.48 16.75 9.57
N LEU A 45 -5.44 17.15 8.74
CA LEU A 45 -5.84 16.36 7.56
C LEU A 45 -4.70 16.24 6.55
N ALA A 46 -3.97 17.31 6.27
CA ALA A 46 -2.81 17.26 5.39
C ALA A 46 -1.72 16.31 5.93
N ALA A 47 -1.47 16.34 7.25
CA ALA A 47 -0.54 15.44 7.90
C ALA A 47 -0.99 13.97 7.82
N LYS A 48 -2.28 13.69 8.06
CA LYS A 48 -2.87 12.34 7.92
C LYS A 48 -2.76 11.82 6.50
N THR A 49 -3.08 12.63 5.49
CA THR A 49 -2.95 12.25 4.08
C THR A 49 -1.50 11.95 3.72
N LYS A 50 -0.55 12.77 4.19
CA LYS A 50 0.89 12.56 3.97
C LYS A 50 1.40 11.28 4.63
N ALA A 51 0.96 10.99 5.86
CA ALA A 51 1.30 9.76 6.57
C ALA A 51 0.76 8.51 5.83
N ALA A 52 -0.51 8.53 5.42
CA ALA A 52 -1.13 7.43 4.67
C ALA A 52 -0.41 7.18 3.34
N LYS A 53 -0.04 8.25 2.62
CA LYS A 53 0.76 8.15 1.40
C LYS A 53 2.13 7.51 1.65
N ALA A 54 2.84 7.95 2.69
CA ALA A 54 4.16 7.39 3.03
C ALA A 54 4.09 5.89 3.37
N GLN A 55 3.03 5.46 4.07
CA GLN A 55 2.78 4.05 4.37
C GLN A 55 2.58 3.22 3.10
N TYR A 56 1.72 3.69 2.19
CA TYR A 56 1.51 3.04 0.89
C TYR A 56 2.82 2.93 0.08
N GLU A 57 3.60 4.01 -0.01
CA GLU A 57 4.87 4.03 -0.75
C GLU A 57 5.91 3.05 -0.18
N LEU A 58 5.99 2.94 1.15
CA LEU A 58 6.88 1.99 1.82
C LEU A 58 6.53 0.54 1.47
N LEU A 59 5.25 0.17 1.56
CA LEU A 59 4.79 -1.18 1.25
C LEU A 59 4.99 -1.50 -0.24
N PHE A 60 4.70 -0.54 -1.12
CA PHE A 60 4.93 -0.69 -2.56
C PHE A 60 6.42 -0.88 -2.89
N ARG A 61 7.32 -0.15 -2.22
CA ARG A 61 8.77 -0.33 -2.35
C ARG A 61 9.21 -1.73 -1.91
N GLU A 62 8.68 -2.24 -0.81
CA GLU A 62 8.98 -3.58 -0.32
C GLU A 62 8.53 -4.65 -1.32
N ALA A 63 7.32 -4.52 -1.89
CA ALA A 63 6.83 -5.45 -2.91
C ALA A 63 7.72 -5.46 -4.15
N ARG A 64 8.22 -4.29 -4.58
CA ARG A 64 9.18 -4.18 -5.68
C ARG A 64 10.50 -4.86 -5.38
N LEU A 65 11.06 -4.67 -4.18
CA LEU A 65 12.31 -5.30 -3.75
C LEU A 65 12.18 -6.83 -3.72
N ARG A 66 11.05 -7.34 -3.25
CA ARG A 66 10.75 -8.78 -3.18
C ARG A 66 10.37 -9.41 -4.52
N ARG A 67 10.11 -8.59 -5.54
CA ARG A 67 9.62 -9.02 -6.85
C ARG A 67 8.33 -9.84 -6.72
N VAL A 68 7.43 -9.41 -5.85
CA VAL A 68 6.14 -10.06 -5.63
C VAL A 68 5.39 -10.12 -6.96
N LYS A 69 4.90 -11.30 -7.32
CA LYS A 69 4.09 -11.52 -8.52
C LYS A 69 2.63 -11.66 -8.07
N GLY A 70 1.76 -10.77 -8.52
CA GLY A 70 0.34 -10.79 -8.17
C GLY A 70 -0.38 -9.54 -8.70
N HIS A 71 -1.70 -9.46 -8.45
CA HIS A 71 -2.51 -8.29 -8.77
C HIS A 71 -2.21 -7.16 -7.77
N LEU A 72 -1.03 -6.54 -7.86
CA LEU A 72 -0.98 -5.10 -7.60
C LEU A 72 -1.87 -4.51 -8.67
N GLN A 73 -3.05 -3.96 -8.31
CA GLN A 73 -3.95 -3.41 -9.30
C GLN A 73 -3.14 -2.52 -10.26
N ALA A 74 -3.04 -2.98 -11.50
CA ALA A 74 -2.26 -2.31 -12.55
C ALA A 74 -2.83 -0.94 -12.91
N SER A 75 -3.92 -0.52 -12.25
CA SER A 75 -4.52 0.81 -12.32
C SER A 75 -3.64 1.93 -11.75
N ILE A 76 -2.53 1.63 -11.06
CA ILE A 76 -1.68 2.64 -10.40
C ILE A 76 -0.33 2.86 -11.11
N ILE A 77 -0.04 2.14 -12.19
CA ILE A 77 1.06 2.48 -13.11
C ILE A 77 0.47 3.32 -14.26
N SER A 78 -0.22 4.41 -13.95
CA SER A 78 -0.30 5.50 -14.93
C SER A 78 0.86 6.43 -14.63
N ARG A 79 1.75 6.50 -15.62
CA ARG A 79 2.88 7.41 -15.70
C ARG A 79 2.42 8.86 -15.79
#